data_AF-A0A328P969-F1
#
_entry.id   AF-A0A328P969-F1
#
_cell.length_a   1.000
_cell.length_b   1.000
_cell.length_c   1.000
_cell.angle_alpha   90.00
_cell.angle_beta   90.00
_cell.angle_gamma   90.00
#
_symmetry.space_group_name_H-M   'P 1'
#
loop_
_entity.id
_entity.type
_entity.pdbx_description
1 polymer ?
#
loop_
_entity_poly.entity_id
_entity_poly.type
_entity_poly.pdbx_seq_one_letter_code
_entity_poly.pdbx_strand_id
1 'polypeptide(L)'
;MDELALYPWDAYHEYITGKNILLQPSSVQIIKVEAIREGYNETYGKYKIRLIVYAHLEREIPEDCKNSLGDRINYYTRRNICLTFNTENMSNDFYNPAFSYNYMFTTSDVKWV
;
A
#
# COMPACT_ATOMS: atom_id res chain seq x y z
N MET A 1 10.97 -20.25 -1.38
CA MET A 1 11.77 -19.83 -2.55
C MET A 1 12.31 -18.47 -2.16
N ASP A 2 13.60 -18.37 -1.86
CA ASP A 2 14.21 -17.11 -1.42
C ASP A 2 14.38 -16.23 -2.65
N GLU A 3 13.44 -15.30 -2.85
CA GLU A 3 13.54 -14.30 -3.91
C GLU A 3 14.65 -13.31 -3.56
N LEU A 4 15.66 -13.24 -4.42
CA LEU A 4 16.79 -12.33 -4.28
C LEU A 4 16.29 -10.91 -4.62
N ALA A 5 16.17 -10.05 -3.60
CA ALA A 5 15.77 -8.66 -3.78
C ALA A 5 17.01 -7.76 -3.90
N LEU A 6 17.11 -7.01 -5.00
CA LEU A 6 18.15 -6.00 -5.22
C LEU A 6 17.63 -4.63 -4.77
N TYR A 7 18.37 -3.98 -3.87
CA TYR A 7 18.04 -2.65 -3.36
C TYR A 7 19.14 -1.66 -3.72
N PRO A 8 18.80 -0.40 -4.07
CA PRO A 8 19.78 0.68 -4.09
C PRO A 8 20.50 0.79 -2.75
N TRP A 9 21.78 1.16 -2.77
CA TRP A 9 22.62 1.21 -1.57
C TRP A 9 21.99 2.03 -0.45
N ASP A 10 21.42 3.20 -0.77
CA ASP A 10 20.81 4.09 0.22
C ASP A 10 19.61 3.45 0.91
N ALA A 11 18.73 2.80 0.12
CA ALA A 11 17.58 2.08 0.66
C ALA A 11 18.02 0.88 1.50
N TYR A 12 19.02 0.12 1.05
CA TYR A 12 19.58 -0.96 1.84
C TYR A 12 20.13 -0.44 3.18
N HIS A 13 20.95 0.62 3.14
CA HIS A 13 21.59 1.20 4.31
C HIS A 13 20.58 1.72 5.33
N GLU A 14 19.53 2.41 4.89
CA GLU A 14 18.43 2.88 5.74
C GLU A 14 17.77 1.71 6.49
N TYR A 15 17.47 0.62 5.80
CA TYR A 15 16.81 -0.54 6.42
C TYR A 15 17.71 -1.28 7.40
N ILE A 16 19.00 -1.45 7.10
CA ILE A 16 19.90 -2.17 8.01
C ILE A 16 20.31 -1.35 9.24
N THR A 17 20.34 -0.02 9.15
CA THR A 17 20.82 0.86 10.23
C THR A 17 19.70 1.50 11.03
N GLY A 18 18.63 1.95 10.38
CA GLY A 18 17.55 2.72 11.00
C GLY A 18 16.23 1.97 11.15
N LYS A 19 15.98 0.94 10.32
CA LYS A 19 14.68 0.23 10.28
C LYS A 19 14.78 -1.29 10.35
N ASN A 20 15.80 -1.81 11.04
CA ASN A 20 16.08 -3.25 11.12
C ASN A 20 14.87 -4.05 11.66
N ILE A 21 14.05 -3.44 12.52
CA ILE A 21 12.82 -4.06 13.03
C ILE A 21 11.85 -4.49 11.90
N LEU A 22 11.89 -3.84 10.74
CA LEU A 22 11.09 -4.18 9.56
C LEU A 22 11.62 -5.40 8.77
N LEU A 23 12.86 -5.82 9.03
CA LEU A 23 13.48 -6.99 8.41
C LEU A 23 13.07 -8.29 9.11
N GLN A 24 12.50 -8.17 10.31
CA GLN A 24 11.95 -9.30 11.03
C GLN A 24 10.51 -9.58 10.59
N PRO A 25 10.07 -10.85 10.54
CA PRO A 25 8.67 -11.18 10.32
C PRO A 25 7.77 -10.37 11.25
N SER A 26 6.72 -9.77 10.69
CA SER A 26 5.76 -8.98 11.44
C SER A 26 4.41 -9.72 11.50
N SER A 27 3.74 -9.67 12.64
CA SER A 27 2.38 -10.20 12.84
C SER A 27 1.31 -9.18 12.46
N VAL A 28 1.55 -8.39 11.39
CA VAL A 28 0.56 -7.40 10.94
C VAL A 28 -0.73 -8.11 10.53
N GLN A 29 -1.84 -7.71 11.14
CA GLN A 29 -3.17 -8.24 10.83
C GLN A 29 -4.01 -7.14 10.18
N ILE A 30 -4.60 -7.42 9.02
CA ILE A 30 -5.57 -6.51 8.41
C ILE A 30 -6.94 -6.75 9.08
N ILE A 31 -7.42 -5.76 9.82
CA ILE A 31 -8.69 -5.86 10.56
C ILE A 31 -9.88 -5.64 9.63
N LYS A 32 -9.81 -4.56 8.84
CA LYS A 32 -10.85 -4.21 7.86
C LYS A 32 -10.31 -3.29 6.78
N VAL A 33 -11.02 -3.24 5.66
CA VAL A 33 -10.82 -2.23 4.61
C VAL A 33 -12.14 -1.48 4.43
N GLU A 34 -12.10 -0.18 4.64
CA GLU A 34 -13.24 0.71 4.45
C GLU A 34 -13.15 1.38 3.08
N ALA A 35 -14.28 1.48 2.37
CA ALA A 35 -14.36 2.10 1.06
C ALA A 35 -15.30 3.31 1.10
N ILE A 36 -14.75 4.49 0.79
CA ILE A 36 -15.46 5.75 0.75
C ILE A 36 -15.66 6.16 -0.71
N ARG A 37 -16.91 6.33 -1.14
CA ARG A 37 -17.23 6.80 -2.50
C ARG A 37 -17.08 8.32 -2.55
N GLU A 38 -16.24 8.81 -3.45
CA GLU A 38 -15.93 10.24 -3.60
C GLU A 38 -16.56 10.87 -4.85
N GLY A 39 -17.44 10.14 -5.53
CA GLY A 39 -18.15 10.62 -6.71
C GLY A 39 -17.40 10.38 -8.01
N TYR A 40 -17.82 11.06 -9.08
CA TYR A 40 -17.23 10.91 -10.41
C TYR A 40 -16.02 11.81 -10.58
N ASN A 41 -14.94 11.26 -11.13
CA ASN A 41 -13.74 12.01 -11.50
C ASN A 41 -13.71 12.21 -13.02
N GLU A 42 -13.82 13.47 -13.45
CA GLU A 42 -13.85 13.82 -14.87
C GLU A 42 -12.52 13.60 -15.58
N THR A 43 -11.39 13.80 -14.89
CA THR A 43 -10.04 13.63 -15.45
C THR A 43 -9.80 12.21 -15.95
N TYR A 44 -10.28 11.20 -15.22
CA TYR A 44 -10.12 9.79 -15.57
C TYR A 44 -11.38 9.14 -16.13
N GLY A 45 -12.50 9.87 -16.18
CA GLY A 45 -13.80 9.34 -16.61
C GLY A 45 -14.29 8.16 -15.76
N LYS A 46 -14.02 8.17 -14.46
CA LYS A 46 -14.25 7.03 -13.55
C LYS A 46 -14.79 7.48 -12.20
N TYR A 47 -15.54 6.61 -11.53
CA TYR A 47 -15.96 6.88 -10.15
C TYR A 47 -14.81 6.63 -9.16
N LYS A 48 -14.54 7.60 -8.29
CA LYS A 48 -13.47 7.55 -7.31
C LYS A 48 -13.92 6.85 -6.03
N ILE A 49 -13.12 5.90 -5.58
CA ILE A 49 -13.26 5.21 -4.30
C ILE A 49 -11.96 5.40 -3.51
N ARG A 50 -12.05 5.94 -2.30
CA ARG A 50 -10.91 5.99 -1.38
C ARG A 50 -10.98 4.83 -0.39
N LEU A 51 -9.91 4.08 -0.31
CA LEU A 51 -9.76 2.94 0.60
C LEU A 51 -9.00 3.38 1.86
N ILE A 52 -9.47 2.91 3.00
CA ILE A 52 -8.78 3.06 4.29
C ILE A 52 -8.58 1.65 4.85
N VAL A 53 -7.32 1.23 4.95
CA VAL A 53 -6.97 -0.06 5.55
C VAL A 53 -6.75 0.16 7.04
N TYR A 54 -7.37 -0.68 7.86
CA TYR A 54 -7.16 -0.73 9.30
C TYR A 54 -6.33 -1.96 9.61
N ALA A 55 -5.22 -1.78 10.30
CA ALA A 55 -4.28 -2.84 10.60
C ALA A 55 -3.92 -2.84 12.10
N HIS A 56 -3.68 -4.03 12.63
CA HIS A 56 -3.16 -4.23 13.97
C HIS A 56 -1.73 -4.74 13.92
N LEU A 57 -0.92 -4.29 14.87
CA LEU A 57 0.42 -4.81 15.10
C LEU A 57 0.60 -4.97 16.62
N GLU A 58 0.84 -6.20 17.06
CA GLU A 58 0.93 -6.53 18.50
C GLU A 58 2.11 -5.84 19.19
N ARG A 59 3.19 -5.60 18.44
CA ARG A 59 4.40 -4.95 18.96
C ARG A 59 4.40 -3.45 18.68
N GLU A 60 4.88 -2.68 19.64
CA GLU A 60 5.15 -1.27 19.41
C GLU A 60 6.42 -1.10 18.58
N ILE A 61 6.33 -0.32 17.50
CA ILE A 61 7.45 0.03 16.63
C ILE A 61 7.45 1.55 16.39
N PRO A 62 8.60 2.13 16.01
CA PRO A 62 8.69 3.54 15.65
C PRO A 62 7.68 3.96 14.58
N GLU A 63 7.20 5.20 14.64
CA GLU A 63 6.15 5.69 13.76
C GLU A 63 6.57 5.73 12.28
N ASP A 64 7.83 6.07 11.99
CA ASP A 64 8.41 6.02 10.65
C ASP A 64 8.42 4.59 10.07
N CYS A 65 8.61 3.59 10.93
CA CYS A 65 8.52 2.18 10.58
C CYS A 65 7.06 1.77 10.32
N LYS A 66 6.10 2.27 11.11
CA LYS A 66 4.66 2.07 10.85
C LYS A 66 4.24 2.69 9.52
N ASN A 67 4.73 3.88 9.20
CA ASN A 67 4.48 4.54 7.91
C ASN A 67 5.02 3.70 6.76
N SER A 68 6.25 3.18 6.89
CA SER A 68 6.87 2.32 5.87
C SER A 68 6.09 1.01 5.65
N LEU A 69 5.55 0.41 6.73
CA LEU A 69 4.65 -0.76 6.62
C LEU A 69 3.30 -0.38 5.99
N GLY A 70 2.75 0.76 6.37
CA GLY A 70 1.49 1.27 5.83
C GLY A 70 1.59 1.51 4.32
N ASP A 71 2.69 2.12 3.86
CA ASP A 71 2.97 2.32 2.44
C ASP A 71 3.04 1.00 1.67
N ARG A 72 3.67 -0.02 2.26
CA ARG A 72 3.73 -1.36 1.66
C ARG A 72 2.34 -2.00 1.56
N ILE A 73 1.52 -1.91 2.60
CA ILE A 73 0.13 -2.40 2.59
C ILE A 73 -0.68 -1.68 1.50
N ASN A 74 -0.58 -0.35 1.44
CA ASN A 74 -1.28 0.47 0.47
C ASN A 74 -0.84 0.17 -0.96
N TYR A 75 0.47 0.01 -1.18
CA TYR A 75 1.04 -0.39 -2.47
C TYR A 75 0.45 -1.72 -2.94
N TYR A 76 0.51 -2.77 -2.10
CA TYR A 76 0.00 -4.09 -2.49
C TYR A 76 -1.51 -4.11 -2.68
N THR A 77 -2.26 -3.35 -1.87
CA THR A 77 -3.71 -3.18 -2.05
C THR A 77 -4.02 -2.64 -3.45
N ARG A 78 -3.34 -1.56 -3.85
CA ARG A 78 -3.51 -0.93 -5.17
C ARG A 78 -3.02 -1.81 -6.31
N ARG A 79 -1.84 -2.42 -6.16
CA ARG A 79 -1.27 -3.36 -7.14
C ARG A 79 -2.22 -4.53 -7.40
N ASN A 80 -2.76 -5.14 -6.35
CA ASN A 80 -3.67 -6.28 -6.48
C ASN A 80 -4.99 -5.90 -7.15
N ILE A 81 -5.49 -4.67 -6.97
CA ILE A 81 -6.63 -4.16 -7.74
C ILE A 81 -6.29 -4.13 -9.23
N CYS A 82 -5.18 -3.48 -9.60
CA CYS A 82 -4.78 -3.41 -11.01
C CYS A 82 -4.54 -4.79 -11.64
N LEU A 83 -3.88 -5.71 -10.93
CA LEU A 83 -3.68 -7.10 -11.37
C LEU A 83 -5.03 -7.82 -11.58
N THR A 84 -5.98 -7.63 -10.67
CA THR A 84 -7.30 -8.30 -10.74
C THR A 84 -8.10 -7.84 -11.97
N PHE A 85 -7.97 -6.57 -12.36
CA PHE A 85 -8.69 -6.00 -13.50
C PHE A 85 -7.86 -5.93 -14.80
N ASN A 86 -6.62 -6.41 -14.78
CA ASN A 86 -5.65 -6.30 -15.88
C ASN A 86 -5.47 -4.84 -16.38
N THR A 87 -5.29 -3.90 -15.44
CA THR A 87 -5.11 -2.45 -15.72
C THR A 87 -3.77 -1.90 -15.22
N GLU A 88 -2.76 -2.74 -15.10
CA GLU A 88 -1.43 -2.39 -14.60
C GLU A 88 -0.78 -1.32 -15.48
N ASN A 89 -0.97 -1.41 -16.80
CA ASN A 89 -0.48 -0.45 -17.79
C ASN A 89 -1.20 0.92 -17.75
N MET A 90 -2.27 1.05 -16.98
CA MET A 90 -3.04 2.30 -16.85
C MET A 90 -2.62 3.12 -15.64
N SER A 91 -1.78 2.59 -14.75
CA SER A 91 -1.35 3.24 -13.52
C SER A 91 0.14 3.58 -13.55
N ASN A 92 0.61 4.32 -12.55
CA ASN A 92 2.04 4.56 -12.35
C ASN A 92 2.70 3.41 -11.56
N ASP A 93 4.01 3.51 -11.35
CA ASP A 93 4.80 2.51 -10.63
C ASP A 93 4.31 2.25 -9.19
N PHE A 94 3.61 3.22 -8.58
CA PHE A 94 3.04 3.12 -7.24
C PHE A 94 1.59 2.63 -7.23
N TYR A 95 1.04 2.33 -8.40
CA TYR A 95 -0.36 2.03 -8.61
C TYR A 95 -1.32 3.09 -8.03
N ASN A 96 -0.95 4.39 -8.03
CA ASN A 96 -1.76 5.49 -7.51
C ASN A 96 -2.12 6.51 -8.60
N PRO A 97 -3.39 6.64 -9.00
CA PRO A 97 -4.54 5.83 -8.59
C PRO A 97 -4.53 4.44 -9.25
N ALA A 98 -5.07 3.44 -8.55
CA ALA A 98 -5.31 2.11 -9.11
C ALA A 98 -6.60 2.10 -9.91
N PHE A 99 -6.68 1.32 -10.97
CA PHE A 99 -7.83 1.36 -11.88
C PHE A 99 -8.57 0.02 -11.93
N SER A 100 -9.84 0.12 -12.29
CA SER A 100 -10.67 -0.96 -12.80
C SER A 100 -11.40 -0.44 -14.05
N TYR A 101 -12.33 -1.22 -14.59
CA TYR A 101 -13.13 -0.78 -15.75
C TYR A 101 -13.88 0.54 -15.48
N ASN A 102 -14.57 0.67 -14.35
CA ASN A 102 -15.46 1.81 -14.07
C ASN A 102 -15.01 2.69 -12.89
N TYR A 103 -14.08 2.21 -12.08
CA TYR A 103 -13.64 2.88 -10.86
C TYR A 103 -12.15 3.19 -10.86
N MET A 104 -11.80 4.27 -10.17
CA MET A 104 -10.44 4.57 -9.75
C MET A 104 -10.35 4.49 -8.22
N PHE A 105 -9.24 3.96 -7.72
CA PHE A 105 -9.01 3.72 -6.31
C PHE A 105 -7.77 4.48 -5.82
N THR A 106 -7.91 5.13 -4.68
CA THR A 106 -6.78 5.74 -3.95
C THR A 106 -6.79 5.22 -2.52
N THR A 107 -5.64 5.19 -1.85
CA THR A 107 -5.53 4.80 -0.44
C THR A 107 -5.25 6.01 0.43
N SER A 108 -5.84 6.07 1.62
CA SER A 108 -5.36 6.92 2.71
C SER A 108 -4.28 6.18 3.51
N ASP A 109 -3.61 6.89 4.42
CA ASP A 109 -2.70 6.29 5.38
C ASP A 109 -3.39 5.16 6.15
N VAL A 110 -2.64 4.09 6.40
CA VAL A 110 -3.13 2.93 7.15
C VAL A 110 -3.43 3.37 8.58
N LYS A 111 -4.63 3.00 9.06
CA LYS A 111 -5.03 3.26 10.44
C LYS A 111 -4.60 2.09 11.33
N TRP A 112 -3.63 2.35 12.18
CA TRP A 112 -3.16 1.38 13.18
C TRP A 112 -4.12 1.37 14.38
N VAL A 113 -4.61 0.19 14.75
CA VAL A 113 -5.56 -0.05 15.86
C VAL A 113 -4.97 -1.04 16.85
#